data_AF-A0A4Y2EAE0-F1
#
_entry.id   AF-A0A4Y2EAE0-F1
#
_cell.length_a   1.000
_cell.length_b   1.000
_cell.length_c   1.000
_cell.angle_alpha   90.00
_cell.angle_beta   90.00
_cell.angle_gamma   90.00
#
_symmetry.space_group_name_H-M   'P 1'
#
loop_
_entity.id
_entity.type
_entity.pdbx_description
1 polymer ?
#
loop_
_entity_poly.entity_id
_entity_poly.type
_entity_poly.pdbx_seq_one_letter_code
_entity_poly.pdbx_strand_id
1 'polypeptide(L)'
;MFADDILLLASDTASYKFSNSLVNPLREIELWAHKFNLKINPIKSKFIIFPFAKRVTHIPRLKICGKNIRNCSEFKYLGLIFDDRLTWVSHFNSVKGRVSGIQYKIKRLSRATCGALPEVLKEIYLRAVEKFILYGAPIWFSENVKLRNKILQIQRIPLLGISKAYRTVSTDALHILCGCPPLDLVAKNDFILFKLFGRHCPIQVGDQTISFDDVAHLHSDPDPPWNVISFPWAIGDPDNQIGLNIFTDGSKLNNKVGFGIVCFDERIDEHLWSVSESLNDEAA
;
A
#
# COMPACT_ATOMS: atom_id res chain seq x y z
N MET A 1 0.00 -5.27 -18.45
CA MET A 1 0.73 -6.56 -18.43
C MET A 1 1.68 -6.51 -17.26
N PHE A 2 1.81 -7.59 -16.50
CA PHE A 2 2.76 -7.69 -15.40
C PHE A 2 3.40 -9.07 -15.44
N ALA A 3 4.72 -9.13 -15.58
CA ALA A 3 5.44 -10.38 -15.85
C ALA A 3 4.78 -11.19 -16.99
N ASP A 4 4.34 -12.41 -16.71
CA ASP A 4 3.64 -13.32 -17.63
C ASP A 4 2.11 -13.10 -17.68
N ASP A 5 1.54 -12.32 -16.75
CA ASP A 5 0.11 -12.07 -16.67
C ASP A 5 -0.31 -10.92 -17.61
N ILE A 6 -1.22 -11.24 -18.55
CA ILE A 6 -1.87 -10.28 -19.45
C ILE A 6 -3.30 -10.05 -18.97
N LEU A 7 -3.62 -8.79 -18.68
CA LEU A 7 -4.98 -8.36 -18.34
C LEU A 7 -5.58 -7.63 -19.54
N LEU A 8 -6.77 -8.07 -19.96
CA LEU A 8 -7.56 -7.42 -20.99
C LEU A 8 -8.86 -6.90 -20.38
N LEU A 9 -9.09 -5.59 -20.50
CA LEU A 9 -10.29 -4.92 -20.01
C LEU A 9 -11.14 -4.50 -21.20
N ALA A 10 -12.43 -4.80 -21.13
CA ALA A 10 -13.41 -4.37 -22.11
C ALA A 10 -14.71 -3.97 -21.41
N SER A 11 -15.38 -2.98 -21.99
CA SER A 11 -16.68 -2.49 -21.54
C SER A 11 -17.66 -2.53 -22.70
N ASP A 12 -18.89 -2.97 -22.44
CA ASP A 12 -19.96 -2.98 -23.44
C ASP A 12 -21.31 -2.76 -22.76
N THR A 13 -22.29 -2.30 -23.52
CA THR A 13 -23.64 -2.02 -23.01
C THR A 13 -24.48 -3.27 -22.78
N ALA A 14 -24.09 -4.40 -23.38
CA ALA A 14 -24.78 -5.68 -23.24
C ALA A 14 -23.83 -6.88 -23.24
N SER A 15 -24.12 -7.85 -22.38
CA SER A 15 -23.25 -9.00 -22.11
C SER A 15 -22.99 -9.93 -23.30
N TYR A 16 -23.94 -10.04 -24.24
CA TYR A 16 -23.76 -10.87 -25.44
C TYR A 16 -22.76 -10.27 -26.45
N LYS A 17 -22.55 -8.96 -26.44
CA LYS A 17 -21.65 -8.27 -27.38
C LYS A 17 -20.18 -8.57 -27.13
N PHE A 18 -19.81 -8.91 -25.89
CA PHE A 18 -18.45 -9.31 -25.51
C PHE A 18 -17.93 -10.49 -26.33
N SER A 19 -18.80 -11.43 -26.75
CA SER A 19 -18.38 -12.56 -27.59
C SER A 19 -17.81 -12.12 -28.93
N ASN A 20 -18.21 -10.96 -29.45
CA ASN A 20 -17.74 -10.40 -30.72
C ASN A 20 -16.65 -9.36 -30.50
N SER A 21 -16.84 -8.43 -29.55
CA SER A 21 -15.88 -7.33 -29.32
C SER A 21 -14.52 -7.81 -28.81
N LEU A 22 -14.47 -8.98 -28.14
CA LEU A 22 -13.23 -9.56 -27.64
C LEU A 22 -12.53 -10.50 -28.61
N VAL A 23 -13.13 -10.85 -29.75
CA VAL A 23 -12.50 -11.78 -30.72
C VAL A 23 -11.19 -11.21 -31.27
N ASN A 24 -11.23 -9.99 -31.79
CA ASN A 24 -10.06 -9.37 -32.41
C ASN A 24 -8.95 -9.11 -31.37
N PRO A 25 -9.23 -8.51 -30.19
CA PRO A 25 -8.19 -8.35 -29.16
C PRO A 25 -7.56 -9.66 -28.70
N LEU A 26 -8.34 -10.74 -28.53
CA LEU A 26 -7.79 -12.05 -28.17
C LEU A 26 -6.91 -12.63 -29.29
N ARG A 27 -7.32 -12.45 -30.55
CA ARG A 27 -6.53 -12.86 -31.72
C ARG A 27 -5.21 -12.11 -31.82
N GLU A 28 -5.21 -10.80 -31.58
CA GLU A 28 -3.97 -10.01 -31.57
C GLU A 28 -3.00 -10.48 -30.49
N ILE A 29 -3.51 -10.83 -29.30
CA ILE A 29 -2.68 -11.41 -28.23
C ILE A 29 -2.09 -12.77 -28.65
N GLU A 30 -2.87 -13.62 -29.33
CA GLU A 30 -2.38 -14.90 -29.86
C GLU A 30 -1.29 -14.72 -30.91
N LEU A 31 -1.49 -13.79 -31.87
CA LEU A 31 -0.52 -13.48 -32.91
C LEU A 31 0.76 -12.90 -32.33
N TRP A 32 0.64 -11.99 -31.35
CA TRP A 32 1.77 -11.46 -30.61
C TRP A 32 2.53 -12.57 -29.88
N ALA A 33 1.83 -13.43 -29.14
CA ALA A 33 2.46 -14.53 -28.43
C ALA A 33 3.22 -15.46 -29.39
N HIS A 34 2.62 -15.81 -30.52
CA HIS A 34 3.27 -16.62 -31.56
C HIS A 34 4.50 -15.93 -32.15
N LYS A 35 4.42 -14.63 -32.47
CA LYS A 35 5.54 -13.84 -32.99
C LYS A 35 6.76 -13.86 -32.06
N PHE A 36 6.53 -13.85 -30.75
CA PHE A 36 7.58 -13.88 -29.73
C PHE A 36 7.89 -15.29 -29.21
N ASN A 37 7.41 -16.35 -29.88
CA ASN A 37 7.59 -17.76 -29.49
C ASN A 37 7.10 -18.08 -28.06
N LEU A 38 6.07 -17.36 -27.60
CA LEU A 38 5.39 -17.58 -26.33
C LEU A 38 4.18 -18.49 -26.50
N LYS A 39 3.91 -19.31 -25.49
CA LYS A 39 2.71 -20.17 -25.43
C LYS A 39 1.76 -19.69 -24.36
N ILE A 40 0.59 -19.21 -24.78
CA ILE A 40 -0.51 -18.89 -23.87
C ILE A 40 -1.03 -20.19 -23.25
N ASN A 41 -1.37 -20.17 -21.96
CA ASN A 41 -1.97 -21.30 -21.26
C ASN A 41 -3.49 -21.11 -21.11
N PRO A 42 -4.34 -21.69 -21.98
CA PRO A 42 -5.79 -21.44 -21.95
C PRO A 42 -6.48 -21.97 -20.69
N ILE A 43 -5.87 -22.94 -19.99
CA ILE A 43 -6.41 -23.51 -18.75
C ILE A 43 -6.26 -22.53 -17.59
N LYS A 44 -5.15 -21.78 -17.57
CA LYS A 44 -4.92 -20.71 -16.58
C LYS A 44 -5.66 -19.42 -16.92
N SER A 45 -5.93 -19.17 -18.20
CA SER A 45 -6.71 -18.01 -18.65
C SER A 45 -8.15 -18.07 -18.13
N LYS A 46 -8.59 -17.00 -17.48
CA LYS A 46 -9.94 -16.84 -16.95
C LYS A 46 -10.44 -15.45 -17.25
N PHE A 47 -11.76 -15.28 -17.24
CA PHE A 47 -12.37 -13.96 -17.25
C PHE A 47 -13.44 -13.86 -16.16
N ILE A 48 -13.75 -12.63 -15.78
CA ILE A 48 -14.80 -12.27 -14.83
C ILE A 48 -15.60 -11.11 -15.45
N ILE A 49 -16.89 -11.06 -15.15
CA ILE A 49 -17.78 -9.99 -15.64
C ILE A 49 -18.21 -9.16 -14.43
N PHE A 50 -18.05 -7.85 -14.53
CA PHE A 50 -18.52 -6.90 -13.51
C PHE A 50 -19.80 -6.21 -14.02
N PRO A 51 -20.99 -6.57 -13.52
CA PRO A 51 -22.22 -5.88 -13.88
C PRO A 51 -22.32 -4.54 -13.13
N PHE A 52 -22.51 -3.45 -13.86
CA PHE A 52 -22.61 -2.10 -13.27
C PHE A 52 -24.01 -1.78 -12.68
N ALA A 53 -25.08 -2.38 -13.21
CA ALA A 53 -26.45 -2.10 -12.73
C ALA A 53 -27.46 -3.22 -13.01
N LYS A 54 -27.28 -3.98 -14.11
CA LYS A 54 -28.22 -5.00 -14.56
C LYS A 54 -27.69 -6.40 -14.28
N ARG A 55 -28.61 -7.36 -14.10
CA ARG A 55 -28.23 -8.78 -14.06
C ARG A 55 -27.61 -9.18 -15.40
N VAL A 56 -26.53 -9.95 -15.33
CA VAL A 56 -25.95 -10.58 -16.51
C VAL A 56 -26.94 -11.63 -17.03
N THR A 57 -27.50 -11.40 -18.21
CA THR A 57 -28.46 -12.31 -18.85
C THR A 57 -27.77 -13.37 -19.72
N HIS A 58 -26.58 -13.07 -20.25
CA HIS A 58 -25.83 -13.94 -21.12
C HIS A 58 -24.34 -13.95 -20.74
N ILE A 59 -23.76 -15.14 -20.54
CA ILE A 59 -22.32 -15.28 -20.31
C ILE A 59 -21.63 -15.43 -21.69
N PRO A 60 -20.71 -14.54 -22.08
CA PRO A 60 -20.04 -14.62 -23.37
C PRO A 60 -19.18 -15.88 -23.47
N ARG A 61 -19.11 -16.43 -24.69
CA ARG A 61 -18.28 -17.61 -24.99
C ARG A 61 -16.98 -17.14 -25.60
N LEU A 62 -16.00 -16.88 -24.75
CA LEU A 62 -14.67 -16.44 -25.17
C LEU A 62 -13.77 -17.64 -25.45
N LYS A 63 -12.95 -17.55 -26.49
CA LYS A 63 -11.96 -18.58 -26.83
C LYS A 63 -10.57 -17.97 -26.94
N ILE A 64 -9.58 -18.70 -26.46
CA ILE A 64 -8.16 -18.41 -26.68
C ILE A 64 -7.43 -19.71 -27.05
N CYS A 65 -6.63 -19.66 -28.10
CA CYS A 65 -5.99 -20.80 -28.76
C CYS A 65 -7.00 -21.92 -29.07
N GLY A 66 -8.20 -21.56 -29.54
CA GLY A 66 -9.29 -22.48 -29.84
C GLY A 66 -10.01 -23.10 -28.62
N LYS A 67 -9.54 -22.84 -27.39
CA LYS A 67 -10.14 -23.36 -26.15
C LYS A 67 -11.01 -22.31 -25.47
N ASN A 68 -12.12 -22.74 -24.86
CA ASN A 68 -13.00 -21.82 -24.12
C ASN A 68 -12.28 -21.28 -22.87
N ILE A 69 -12.32 -19.96 -22.69
CA ILE A 69 -11.86 -19.31 -21.46
C ILE A 69 -12.95 -19.47 -20.40
N ARG A 70 -12.57 -19.87 -19.18
CA ARG A 70 -13.53 -20.09 -18.09
C ARG A 70 -14.00 -18.75 -17.50
N ASN A 71 -15.32 -18.57 -17.38
CA ASN A 71 -15.91 -17.54 -16.53
C ASN A 71 -15.78 -17.94 -15.05
N CYS A 72 -15.41 -17.00 -14.19
CA CYS A 72 -15.28 -17.20 -12.76
C CYS A 72 -16.01 -16.10 -11.97
N SER A 73 -16.50 -16.44 -10.78
CA SER A 73 -17.09 -15.49 -9.83
C SER A 73 -16.04 -14.76 -8.99
N GLU A 74 -14.82 -15.30 -8.95
CA GLU A 74 -13.68 -14.72 -8.25
C GLU A 74 -12.43 -14.82 -9.14
N PHE A 75 -11.72 -13.71 -9.26
CA PHE A 75 -10.52 -13.59 -10.08
C PHE A 75 -9.38 -13.01 -9.24
N LYS A 76 -8.25 -13.73 -9.18
CA LYS A 76 -7.07 -13.25 -8.46
C LYS A 76 -6.09 -12.61 -9.44
N TYR A 77 -5.70 -11.38 -9.17
CA TYR A 77 -4.71 -10.65 -9.97
C TYR A 77 -3.82 -9.81 -9.06
N LEU A 78 -2.51 -9.92 -9.22
CA LEU A 78 -1.51 -9.23 -8.40
C LEU A 78 -1.79 -9.32 -6.90
N GLY A 79 -2.21 -10.49 -6.39
CA GLY A 79 -2.49 -10.67 -4.96
C GLY A 79 -3.86 -10.19 -4.48
N LEU A 80 -4.58 -9.39 -5.25
CA LEU A 80 -5.97 -9.00 -4.98
C LEU A 80 -6.95 -10.05 -5.50
N ILE A 81 -8.08 -10.22 -4.81
CA ILE A 81 -9.16 -11.14 -5.21
C ILE A 81 -10.39 -10.30 -5.53
N PHE A 82 -10.76 -10.26 -6.80
CA PHE A 82 -11.92 -9.54 -7.30
C PHE A 82 -13.10 -10.51 -7.35
N ASP A 83 -14.15 -10.24 -6.58
CA ASP A 83 -15.45 -10.89 -6.78
C ASP A 83 -16.26 -10.15 -7.85
N ASP A 84 -17.22 -10.84 -8.46
CA ASP A 84 -18.03 -10.34 -9.58
C ASP A 84 -18.79 -9.04 -9.28
N ARG A 85 -18.97 -8.69 -8.00
CA ARG A 85 -19.64 -7.47 -7.55
C ARG A 85 -18.70 -6.44 -6.93
N LEU A 86 -17.38 -6.68 -6.95
CA LEU A 86 -16.36 -5.81 -6.33
C LEU A 86 -16.69 -5.49 -4.86
N THR A 87 -17.26 -6.44 -4.13
CA THR A 87 -17.58 -6.31 -2.71
C THR A 87 -16.37 -6.50 -1.81
N TRP A 88 -15.30 -7.10 -2.34
CA TRP A 88 -14.05 -7.45 -1.69
C TRP A 88 -14.19 -8.46 -0.55
N VAL A 89 -15.36 -9.10 -0.41
CA VAL A 89 -15.64 -10.01 0.70
C VAL A 89 -14.69 -11.21 0.67
N SER A 90 -14.50 -11.83 -0.49
CA SER A 90 -13.61 -12.98 -0.66
C SER A 90 -12.15 -12.61 -0.42
N HIS A 91 -11.74 -11.42 -0.87
CA HIS A 91 -10.41 -10.87 -0.58
C HIS A 91 -10.17 -10.75 0.93
N PHE A 92 -11.04 -10.04 1.64
CA PHE A 92 -10.87 -9.82 3.08
C PHE A 92 -11.06 -11.08 3.92
N ASN A 93 -11.83 -12.07 3.45
CA ASN A 93 -11.86 -13.39 4.08
C ASN A 93 -10.51 -14.10 3.97
N SER A 94 -9.87 -14.05 2.79
CA SER A 94 -8.53 -14.60 2.58
C SER A 94 -7.48 -13.88 3.45
N VAL A 95 -7.52 -12.54 3.47
CA VAL A 95 -6.65 -11.70 4.31
C VAL A 95 -6.85 -12.04 5.79
N LYS A 96 -8.10 -12.10 6.28
CA LYS A 96 -8.42 -12.48 7.67
C LYS A 96 -7.81 -13.83 8.02
N GLY A 97 -7.93 -14.84 7.15
CA GLY A 97 -7.36 -16.17 7.36
C GLY A 97 -5.84 -16.11 7.52
N ARG A 98 -5.16 -15.36 6.66
CA ARG A 98 -3.70 -15.17 6.73
C ARG A 98 -3.27 -14.41 7.98
N VAL A 99 -3.93 -13.30 8.31
CA VAL A 99 -3.66 -12.52 9.53
C VAL A 99 -3.86 -13.37 10.78
N SER A 100 -4.94 -14.17 10.83
CA SER A 100 -5.20 -15.09 11.93
C SER A 100 -4.10 -16.15 12.07
N GLY A 101 -3.62 -16.68 10.94
CA GLY A 101 -2.50 -17.63 10.90
C GLY A 101 -1.18 -17.03 11.39
N ILE A 102 -0.87 -15.79 10.98
CA ILE A 102 0.29 -15.04 11.48
C ILE A 102 0.15 -14.82 12.99
N GLN A 103 -1.00 -14.35 13.45
CA GLN A 103 -1.26 -14.09 14.86
C GLN A 103 -1.14 -15.35 15.72
N TYR A 104 -1.61 -16.49 15.23
CA TYR A 104 -1.46 -17.77 15.93
C TYR A 104 0.01 -18.14 16.12
N LYS A 105 0.85 -17.93 15.10
CA LYS A 105 2.30 -18.16 15.19
C LYS A 105 2.96 -17.18 16.17
N ILE A 106 2.63 -15.90 16.09
CA ILE A 106 3.12 -14.87 17.02
C ILE A 106 2.76 -15.22 18.45
N LYS A 107 1.51 -15.65 18.70
CA LYS A 107 1.05 -16.04 20.04
C LYS A 107 1.88 -17.18 20.65
N ARG A 108 2.37 -18.11 19.82
CA ARG A 108 3.28 -19.19 20.27
C ARG A 108 4.66 -18.66 20.68
N LEU A 109 5.11 -17.57 20.07
CA LEU A 109 6.38 -16.89 20.35
C LEU A 109 6.26 -15.89 21.51
N SER A 110 5.06 -15.39 21.80
CA SER A 110 4.80 -14.40 22.85
C SER A 110 4.28 -15.03 24.16
N ARG A 111 4.90 -16.12 24.65
CA ARG A 111 4.48 -16.79 25.89
C ARG A 111 4.76 -15.92 27.13
N ALA A 112 3.95 -16.08 28.18
CA ALA A 112 3.98 -15.23 29.37
C ALA A 112 5.33 -15.19 30.12
N THR A 113 6.18 -16.22 29.98
CA THR A 113 7.45 -16.35 30.72
C THR A 113 8.70 -15.97 29.92
N CYS A 114 8.67 -16.07 28.58
CA CYS A 114 9.81 -15.77 27.69
C CYS A 114 9.33 -15.29 26.31
N GLY A 115 8.38 -14.36 26.28
CA GLY A 115 7.71 -13.94 25.06
C GLY A 115 8.17 -12.58 24.54
N ALA A 116 7.96 -12.34 23.24
CA ALA A 116 8.12 -11.01 22.66
C ALA A 116 7.30 -9.95 23.44
N LEU A 117 7.95 -8.81 23.71
CA LEU A 117 7.35 -7.67 24.37
C LEU A 117 6.25 -7.03 23.48
N PRO A 118 5.22 -6.40 24.08
CA PRO A 118 4.16 -5.71 23.34
C PRO A 118 4.67 -4.75 22.25
N GLU A 119 5.77 -4.05 22.51
CA GLU A 119 6.41 -3.09 21.61
C GLU A 119 6.93 -3.79 20.34
N VAL A 120 7.56 -4.97 20.51
CA VAL A 120 8.03 -5.79 19.38
C VAL A 120 6.85 -6.28 18.55
N LEU A 121 5.76 -6.69 19.20
CA LEU A 121 4.54 -7.12 18.50
C LEU A 121 3.90 -5.96 17.73
N LYS A 122 3.93 -4.76 18.32
CA LYS A 122 3.45 -3.53 17.68
C LYS A 122 4.28 -3.20 16.44
N GLU A 123 5.60 -3.28 16.51
CA GLU A 123 6.47 -3.07 15.34
C GLU A 123 6.20 -4.10 14.23
N ILE A 124 6.09 -5.39 14.58
CA ILE A 124 5.73 -6.43 13.59
C ILE A 124 4.37 -6.12 12.94
N TYR A 125 3.41 -5.66 13.73
CA TYR A 125 2.11 -5.25 13.20
C TYR A 125 2.24 -4.06 12.24
N LEU A 126 2.83 -2.94 12.67
CA LEU A 126 2.93 -1.71 11.87
C LEU A 126 3.74 -1.91 10.59
N ARG A 127 4.84 -2.68 10.66
CA ARG A 127 5.77 -2.85 9.54
C ARG A 127 5.34 -3.93 8.56
N ALA A 128 4.68 -4.99 9.01
CA ALA A 128 4.35 -6.14 8.17
C ALA A 128 2.84 -6.41 8.05
N VAL A 129 2.14 -6.58 9.18
CA VAL A 129 0.73 -7.03 9.15
C VAL A 129 -0.19 -5.94 8.62
N GLU A 130 0.00 -4.70 9.05
CA GLU A 130 -0.72 -3.53 8.56
C GLU A 130 -0.53 -3.37 7.05
N LYS A 131 0.72 -3.36 6.59
CA LYS A 131 1.04 -3.20 5.15
C LYS A 131 0.50 -4.36 4.31
N PHE A 132 0.48 -5.57 4.86
CA PHE A 132 -0.16 -6.71 4.22
C PHE A 132 -1.68 -6.52 4.08
N ILE A 133 -2.37 -6.00 5.09
CA ILE A 133 -3.83 -5.76 5.04
C ILE A 133 -4.15 -4.60 4.09
N LEU A 134 -3.33 -3.54 4.12
CA LEU A 134 -3.49 -2.34 3.28
C LEU A 134 -3.04 -2.53 1.83
N TYR A 135 -2.51 -3.71 1.48
CA TYR A 135 -2.11 -3.98 0.12
C TYR A 135 -3.28 -3.77 -0.86
N GLY A 136 -3.08 -2.88 -1.83
CA GLY A 136 -4.11 -2.50 -2.80
C GLY A 136 -5.21 -1.59 -2.26
N ALA A 137 -5.02 -0.94 -1.09
CA ALA A 137 -5.97 0.02 -0.52
C ALA A 137 -6.52 1.03 -1.54
N PRO A 138 -5.70 1.64 -2.42
CA PRO A 138 -6.22 2.56 -3.43
C PRO A 138 -7.22 1.96 -4.43
N ILE A 139 -7.24 0.63 -4.57
CA ILE A 139 -8.10 -0.10 -5.50
C ILE A 139 -9.40 -0.53 -4.82
N TRP A 140 -9.32 -1.10 -3.62
CA TRP A 140 -10.49 -1.66 -2.93
C TRP A 140 -11.19 -0.67 -1.99
N PHE A 141 -10.54 0.43 -1.61
CA PHE A 141 -11.11 1.39 -0.67
C PHE A 141 -12.40 2.01 -1.22
N SER A 142 -13.41 2.07 -0.37
CA SER A 142 -14.67 2.75 -0.61
C SER A 142 -15.32 3.14 0.71
N GLU A 143 -16.16 4.17 0.71
CA GLU A 143 -16.91 4.62 1.89
C GLU A 143 -18.09 3.69 2.22
N ASN A 144 -17.81 2.39 2.32
CA ASN A 144 -18.78 1.34 2.60
C ASN A 144 -18.66 0.86 4.05
N VAL A 145 -19.75 0.97 4.82
CA VAL A 145 -19.82 0.55 6.22
C VAL A 145 -19.45 -0.92 6.42
N LYS A 146 -19.86 -1.82 5.51
CA LYS A 146 -19.55 -3.26 5.60
C LYS A 146 -18.07 -3.53 5.41
N LEU A 147 -17.44 -2.84 4.47
CA LEU A 147 -16.00 -2.91 4.21
C LEU A 147 -15.21 -2.39 5.41
N ARG A 148 -15.57 -1.20 5.91
CA ARG A 148 -14.98 -0.62 7.13
C ARG A 148 -15.03 -1.60 8.30
N ASN A 149 -16.22 -2.11 8.61
CA ASN A 149 -16.42 -3.05 9.72
C ASN A 149 -15.59 -4.32 9.53
N LYS A 150 -15.46 -4.81 8.29
CA LYS A 150 -14.66 -6.01 7.99
C LYS A 150 -13.17 -5.78 8.24
N ILE A 151 -12.63 -4.64 7.81
CA ILE A 151 -11.22 -4.30 7.99
C ILE A 151 -10.90 -4.10 9.47
N LEU A 152 -11.76 -3.39 10.21
CA LEU A 152 -11.60 -3.21 11.66
C LEU A 152 -11.67 -4.54 12.42
N GLN A 153 -12.53 -5.47 11.99
CA GLN A 153 -12.54 -6.84 12.55
C GLN A 153 -11.24 -7.61 12.29
N ILE A 154 -10.58 -7.37 11.16
CA ILE A 154 -9.28 -7.99 10.84
C ILE A 154 -8.19 -7.35 11.71
N GLN A 155 -8.16 -6.02 11.79
CA GLN A 155 -7.20 -5.26 12.61
C GLN A 155 -7.27 -5.65 14.09
N ARG A 156 -8.47 -5.90 14.60
CA ARG A 156 -8.70 -6.30 16.00
C ARG A 156 -7.88 -7.54 16.41
N ILE A 157 -7.58 -8.44 15.47
CA ILE A 157 -6.86 -9.70 15.74
C ILE A 157 -5.44 -9.43 16.29
N PRO A 158 -4.56 -8.70 15.58
CA PRO A 158 -3.24 -8.34 16.12
C PRO A 158 -3.31 -7.39 17.31
N LEU A 159 -4.25 -6.43 17.35
CA LEU A 159 -4.35 -5.47 18.47
C LEU A 159 -4.67 -6.15 19.82
N LEU A 160 -5.50 -7.20 19.82
CA LEU A 160 -5.70 -8.03 21.02
C LEU A 160 -4.42 -8.75 21.46
N GLY A 161 -3.54 -9.10 20.52
CA GLY A 161 -2.25 -9.70 20.84
C GLY A 161 -1.25 -8.71 21.43
N ILE A 162 -1.20 -7.50 20.89
CA ILE A 162 -0.31 -6.41 21.34
C ILE A 162 -0.68 -5.99 22.75
N SER A 163 -1.95 -5.61 22.97
CA SER A 163 -2.44 -5.13 24.27
C SER A 163 -2.58 -6.23 25.32
N LYS A 164 -2.62 -7.51 24.91
CA LYS A 164 -2.99 -8.66 25.75
C LYS A 164 -4.34 -8.50 26.47
N ALA A 165 -5.21 -7.64 25.96
CA ALA A 165 -6.51 -7.35 26.54
C ALA A 165 -7.50 -8.52 26.38
N TYR A 166 -8.56 -8.52 27.20
CA TYR A 166 -9.66 -9.47 27.07
C TYR A 166 -10.37 -9.31 25.73
N ARG A 167 -10.92 -10.41 25.20
CA ARG A 167 -11.67 -10.42 23.94
C ARG A 167 -12.92 -9.54 23.95
N THR A 168 -13.42 -9.15 25.13
CA THR A 168 -14.60 -8.31 25.35
C THR A 168 -14.31 -6.81 25.27
N VAL A 169 -13.05 -6.37 25.29
CA VAL A 169 -12.69 -4.94 25.21
C VAL A 169 -13.17 -4.36 23.88
N SER A 170 -13.72 -3.13 23.85
CA SER A 170 -14.20 -2.53 22.60
C SER A 170 -13.06 -2.36 21.58
N THR A 171 -13.37 -2.30 20.29
CA THR A 171 -12.33 -2.12 19.26
C THR A 171 -11.68 -0.75 19.37
N ASP A 172 -12.47 0.29 19.67
CA ASP A 172 -11.98 1.66 19.84
C ASP A 172 -10.99 1.76 21.00
N ALA A 173 -11.26 1.09 22.12
CA ALA A 173 -10.33 1.04 23.25
C ALA A 173 -9.01 0.34 22.87
N LEU A 174 -9.04 -0.67 21.98
CA LEU A 174 -7.80 -1.32 21.52
C LEU A 174 -6.93 -0.38 20.69
N HIS A 175 -7.53 0.49 19.86
CA HIS A 175 -6.78 1.49 19.08
C HIS A 175 -6.03 2.45 20.01
N ILE A 176 -6.71 2.93 21.05
CA ILE A 176 -6.13 3.82 22.06
C ILE A 176 -5.02 3.10 22.83
N LEU A 177 -5.30 1.91 23.39
CA LEU A 177 -4.34 1.14 24.19
C LEU A 177 -3.08 0.75 23.40
N CYS A 178 -3.23 0.43 22.12
CA CYS A 178 -2.09 0.08 21.28
C CYS A 178 -1.40 1.30 20.67
N GLY A 179 -2.02 2.49 20.70
CA GLY A 179 -1.58 3.66 19.94
C GLY A 179 -1.48 3.35 18.45
N CYS A 180 -2.52 2.72 17.89
CA CYS A 180 -2.59 2.35 16.47
C CYS A 180 -3.86 2.96 15.84
N PRO A 181 -3.76 3.67 14.72
CA PRO A 181 -4.93 4.27 14.07
C PRO A 181 -5.87 3.19 13.51
N PRO A 182 -7.19 3.43 13.46
CA PRO A 182 -8.13 2.59 12.74
C PRO A 182 -7.75 2.39 11.28
N LEU A 183 -7.71 1.13 10.83
CA LEU A 183 -7.23 0.78 9.48
C LEU A 183 -8.08 1.38 8.35
N ASP A 184 -9.34 1.71 8.60
CA ASP A 184 -10.18 2.37 7.61
C ASP A 184 -9.74 3.82 7.35
N LEU A 185 -9.25 4.52 8.38
CA LEU A 185 -8.66 5.85 8.22
C LEU A 185 -7.32 5.78 7.49
N VAL A 186 -6.47 4.79 7.81
CA VAL A 186 -5.20 4.58 7.09
C VAL A 186 -5.47 4.25 5.62
N ALA A 187 -6.42 3.35 5.34
CA ALA A 187 -6.80 3.03 3.96
C ALA A 187 -7.40 4.22 3.20
N LYS A 188 -8.18 5.07 3.89
CA LYS A 188 -8.69 6.32 3.32
C LYS A 188 -7.54 7.26 2.95
N ASN A 189 -6.56 7.39 3.83
CA ASN A 189 -5.37 8.20 3.58
C ASN A 189 -4.60 7.66 2.35
N ASP A 190 -4.30 6.37 2.30
CA ASP A 190 -3.61 5.75 1.15
C ASP A 190 -4.37 5.97 -0.17
N PHE A 191 -5.70 5.90 -0.14
CA PHE A 191 -6.54 6.18 -1.30
C PHE A 191 -6.50 7.65 -1.74
N ILE A 192 -6.52 8.59 -0.79
CA ILE A 192 -6.42 10.03 -1.05
C ILE A 192 -5.03 10.37 -1.63
N LEU A 193 -3.97 9.88 -1.01
CA LEU A 193 -2.59 10.08 -1.50
C LEU A 193 -2.41 9.48 -2.89
N PHE A 194 -2.98 8.30 -3.17
CA PHE A 194 -2.95 7.73 -4.51
C PHE A 194 -3.72 8.57 -5.54
N LYS A 195 -4.84 9.19 -5.16
CA LYS A 195 -5.53 10.13 -6.06
C LYS A 195 -4.68 11.35 -6.38
N LEU A 196 -4.02 11.92 -5.38
CA LEU A 196 -3.19 13.10 -5.53
C LEU A 196 -1.92 12.79 -6.34
N PHE A 197 -1.09 11.85 -5.88
CA PHE A 197 0.21 11.55 -6.47
C PHE A 197 0.13 10.58 -7.65
N GLY A 198 -0.74 9.57 -7.57
CA GLY A 198 -0.84 8.54 -8.61
C GLY A 198 -1.76 8.89 -9.77
N ARG A 199 -2.78 9.75 -9.55
CA ARG A 199 -3.74 10.15 -10.58
C ARG A 199 -3.73 11.65 -10.89
N HIS A 200 -2.89 12.44 -10.24
CA HIS A 200 -2.85 13.90 -10.36
C HIS A 200 -4.24 14.54 -10.22
N CYS A 201 -5.10 13.95 -9.38
CA CYS A 201 -6.44 14.45 -9.11
C CYS A 201 -6.37 15.39 -7.90
N PRO A 202 -6.86 16.64 -8.01
CA PRO A 202 -6.94 17.53 -6.86
C PRO A 202 -7.79 16.91 -5.75
N ILE A 203 -7.37 17.13 -4.51
CA ILE A 203 -8.07 16.68 -3.31
C ILE A 203 -8.59 17.87 -2.52
N GLN A 204 -9.69 17.68 -1.79
CA GLN A 204 -10.25 18.70 -0.88
C GLN A 204 -9.81 18.39 0.55
N VAL A 205 -9.19 19.37 1.20
CA VAL A 205 -8.80 19.32 2.62
C VAL A 205 -9.37 20.56 3.29
N GLY A 206 -10.46 20.38 4.04
CA GLY A 206 -11.25 21.50 4.55
C GLY A 206 -11.81 22.33 3.38
N ASP A 207 -11.52 23.63 3.39
CA ASP A 207 -11.94 24.57 2.34
C ASP A 207 -10.88 24.75 1.23
N GLN A 208 -9.74 24.05 1.33
CA GLN A 208 -8.63 24.17 0.39
C GLN A 208 -8.61 23.00 -0.59
N THR A 209 -8.38 23.33 -1.86
CA THR A 209 -8.09 22.35 -2.90
C THR A 209 -6.59 22.24 -3.06
N ILE A 210 -6.06 21.04 -2.87
CA ILE A 210 -4.64 20.74 -3.05
C ILE A 210 -4.47 19.92 -4.32
N SER A 211 -3.69 20.42 -5.26
CA SER A 211 -3.28 19.74 -6.49
C SER A 211 -1.90 19.12 -6.33
N PHE A 212 -1.51 18.27 -7.30
CA PHE A 212 -0.17 17.67 -7.29
C PHE A 212 0.92 18.74 -7.35
N ASP A 213 0.73 19.78 -8.15
CA ASP A 213 1.75 20.83 -8.35
C ASP A 213 2.04 21.60 -7.06
N ASP A 214 1.02 21.77 -6.21
CA ASP A 214 1.16 22.41 -4.90
C ASP A 214 2.06 21.63 -3.94
N VAL A 215 2.22 20.31 -4.15
CA VAL A 215 3.00 19.42 -3.29
C VAL A 215 4.12 18.68 -4.03
N ALA A 216 4.34 18.98 -5.31
CA ALA A 216 5.32 18.28 -6.15
C ALA A 216 6.73 18.39 -5.57
N HIS A 217 7.04 19.52 -4.92
CA HIS A 217 8.32 19.76 -4.25
C HIS A 217 8.54 18.87 -3.02
N LEU A 218 7.47 18.43 -2.34
CA LEU A 218 7.53 17.47 -1.22
C LEU A 218 7.68 16.03 -1.71
N HIS A 219 7.23 15.76 -2.94
CA HIS A 219 7.35 14.49 -3.61
C HIS A 219 8.58 14.51 -4.54
N SER A 220 9.76 14.76 -3.95
CA SER A 220 11.00 14.39 -4.64
C SER A 220 10.97 12.86 -4.77
N ASP A 221 10.61 12.35 -5.95
CA ASP A 221 10.78 10.93 -6.23
C ASP A 221 12.22 10.59 -5.86
N PRO A 222 12.46 9.71 -4.88
CA PRO A 222 13.82 9.33 -4.56
C PRO A 222 14.42 8.80 -5.84
N ASP A 223 15.55 9.39 -6.25
CA ASP A 223 16.32 8.86 -7.37
C ASP A 223 16.40 7.35 -7.19
N PRO A 224 16.13 6.57 -8.25
CA PRO A 224 16.13 5.13 -8.10
C PRO A 224 17.47 4.71 -7.49
N PRO A 225 17.54 3.65 -6.67
CA PRO A 225 18.71 3.37 -5.83
C PRO A 225 20.05 3.27 -6.60
N TRP A 226 20.00 3.01 -7.91
CA TRP A 226 21.15 2.96 -8.81
C TRP A 226 21.60 4.32 -9.37
N ASN A 227 20.78 5.37 -9.27
CA ASN A 227 21.11 6.76 -9.57
C ASN A 227 21.58 7.53 -8.33
N VAL A 228 21.32 7.01 -7.13
CA VAL A 228 21.81 7.61 -5.89
C VAL A 228 23.33 7.54 -5.88
N ILE A 229 23.98 8.71 -5.98
CA ILE A 229 25.43 8.84 -5.89
C ILE A 229 25.84 8.27 -4.52
N SER A 230 26.63 7.19 -4.54
CA SER A 230 27.30 6.71 -3.33
C SER A 230 28.29 7.79 -2.92
N PHE A 231 28.05 8.42 -1.77
CA PHE A 231 29.08 9.23 -1.14
C PHE A 231 30.08 8.28 -0.46
N PRO A 232 31.38 8.36 -0.81
CA PRO A 232 32.40 7.65 -0.05
C PRO A 232 32.41 8.21 1.37
N TRP A 233 32.24 7.33 2.36
CA TRP A 233 32.36 7.69 3.77
C TRP A 233 33.50 6.89 4.40
N ALA A 234 34.23 7.53 5.31
CA ALA A 234 35.26 6.90 6.13
C ALA A 234 35.11 7.40 7.57
N ILE A 235 35.38 6.53 8.53
CA ILE A 235 35.58 6.96 9.92
C ILE A 235 36.97 7.60 10.00
N GLY A 236 37.03 8.87 10.38
CA GLY A 236 38.26 9.65 10.50
C GLY A 236 38.03 10.90 11.34
N ASP A 237 39.12 11.60 11.63
CA ASP A 237 39.11 12.90 12.31
C ASP A 237 38.80 13.99 11.27
N PRO A 238 37.64 14.68 11.35
CA PRO A 238 37.26 15.71 10.39
C PRO A 238 38.21 16.91 10.41
N ASP A 239 38.89 17.18 11.54
CA ASP A 239 39.75 18.35 11.75
C ASP A 239 41.01 18.36 10.86
N ASN A 240 41.27 17.28 10.11
CA ASN A 240 42.43 17.12 9.24
C ASN A 240 42.06 17.11 7.73
N GLN A 241 40.81 17.41 7.37
CA GLN A 241 40.35 17.41 5.98
C GLN A 241 39.78 18.77 5.57
N ILE A 242 40.44 19.42 4.60
CA ILE A 242 39.99 20.71 4.06
C ILE A 242 38.72 20.50 3.22
N GLY A 243 37.57 20.90 3.76
CA GLY A 243 36.28 20.69 3.09
C GLY A 243 35.12 21.48 3.69
N LEU A 244 33.91 21.08 3.29
CA LEU A 244 32.67 21.57 3.88
C LEU A 244 32.40 20.79 5.16
N ASN A 245 32.39 21.50 6.29
CA ASN A 245 32.06 20.92 7.58
C ASN A 245 30.59 21.16 7.88
N ILE A 246 29.84 20.05 7.93
CA ILE A 246 28.42 20.05 8.23
C ILE A 246 28.24 19.50 9.64
N PHE A 247 27.86 20.37 10.57
CA PHE A 247 27.55 20.01 11.94
C PHE A 247 26.05 19.83 12.08
N THR A 248 25.65 18.70 12.65
CA THR A 248 24.27 18.47 13.07
C THR A 248 24.26 18.38 14.59
N ASP A 249 23.47 19.24 15.23
CA ASP A 249 23.19 19.13 16.66
C ASP A 249 21.79 18.54 16.84
N GLY A 250 21.72 17.49 17.66
CA GLY A 250 20.49 17.00 18.24
C GLY A 250 20.32 17.59 19.64
N SER A 251 20.05 18.88 19.75
CA SER A 251 19.88 19.52 21.06
C SER A 251 18.46 19.33 21.58
N LYS A 252 18.38 18.75 22.79
CA LYS A 252 17.22 18.90 23.66
C LYS A 252 17.47 20.09 24.58
N LEU A 253 16.67 21.13 24.47
CA LEU A 253 16.68 22.25 25.42
C LEU A 253 15.26 22.43 25.96
N ASN A 254 15.11 22.37 27.29
CA ASN A 254 13.82 22.53 27.98
C ASN A 254 12.68 21.63 27.43
N ASN A 255 12.93 20.32 27.29
CA ASN A 255 11.99 19.32 26.76
C ASN A 255 11.53 19.50 25.30
N LYS A 256 12.08 20.47 24.56
CA LYS A 256 11.84 20.61 23.12
C LYS A 256 12.91 19.87 22.33
N VAL A 257 12.49 19.20 21.25
CA VAL A 257 13.40 18.54 20.30
C VAL A 257 13.42 19.40 19.04
N GLY A 258 14.59 19.90 18.67
CA GLY A 258 14.82 20.57 17.40
C GLY A 258 15.89 19.84 16.59
N PHE A 259 16.08 20.29 15.36
CA PHE A 259 17.29 19.95 14.60
C PHE A 259 17.95 21.24 14.14
N GLY A 260 19.27 21.29 14.26
CA GLY A 260 20.12 22.34 13.71
C GLY A 260 21.13 21.72 12.76
N ILE A 261 21.28 22.32 11.58
CA ILE A 261 22.32 22.01 10.62
C ILE A 261 23.09 23.31 10.36
N VAL A 262 24.40 23.27 10.53
CA VAL A 262 25.30 24.39 10.22
C VAL A 262 26.37 23.91 9.27
N CYS A 263 26.59 24.66 8.19
CA CYS A 263 27.61 24.38 7.19
C CYS A 263 28.67 25.48 7.18
N PHE A 264 29.92 25.09 7.39
CA PHE A 264 31.09 25.96 7.28
C PHE A 264 31.97 25.49 6.12
N ASP A 265 32.60 26.43 5.42
CA ASP A 265 33.66 26.12 4.47
C ASP A 265 35.02 26.50 5.08
N GLU A 266 35.80 25.50 5.47
CA GLU A 266 37.13 25.71 6.06
C GLU A 266 38.11 26.38 5.08
N ARG A 267 37.84 26.34 3.77
CA ARG A 267 38.74 26.95 2.77
C ARG A 267 38.74 28.47 2.83
N ILE A 268 37.62 29.04 3.25
CA ILE A 268 37.39 30.49 3.32
C ILE A 268 37.13 30.95 4.75
N ASP A 269 37.08 30.02 5.71
CA ASP A 269 36.76 30.27 7.13
C ASP A 269 35.44 31.05 7.31
N GLU A 270 34.46 30.75 6.45
CA GLU A 270 33.16 31.43 6.46
C GLU A 270 32.00 30.47 6.72
N HIS A 271 31.01 30.99 7.44
CA HIS A 271 29.69 30.41 7.56
C HIS A 271 28.98 30.55 6.22
N LEU A 272 28.62 29.42 5.59
CA LEU A 272 27.88 29.45 4.34
C LEU A 272 26.38 29.58 4.59
N TRP A 273 25.86 28.76 5.51
CA TRP A 273 24.43 28.65 5.78
C TRP A 273 24.15 27.82 7.03
N SER A 274 23.04 28.14 7.69
CA SER A 274 22.48 27.36 8.79
C SER A 274 20.97 27.30 8.71
N VAL A 275 20.40 26.15 9.07
CA VAL A 275 18.96 25.99 9.31
C VAL A 275 18.76 25.35 10.66
N SER A 276 17.80 25.91 11.41
CA SER A 276 17.34 25.33 12.66
C SER A 276 15.83 25.42 12.74
N GLU A 277 15.17 24.30 12.98
CA GLU A 277 13.74 24.28 13.31
C GLU A 277 13.50 23.64 14.68
N SER A 278 12.63 24.29 15.45
CA SER A 278 12.11 23.77 16.71
C SER A 278 10.73 23.16 16.48
N LEU A 279 10.55 21.88 16.77
CA LEU A 279 9.23 21.25 16.73
C LEU A 279 8.42 21.74 17.95
N ASN A 280 7.29 22.41 17.72
CA ASN A 280 6.34 22.81 18.77
C ASN A 280 5.29 21.71 19.02
N ASP A 281 4.75 21.70 20.25
CA ASP A 281 3.88 20.69 20.86
C ASP A 281 2.44 20.57 20.29
N GLU A 282 2.24 20.45 18.97
CA GLU A 282 0.91 20.10 18.40
C GLU A 282 0.77 18.63 18.01
N ALA A 283 1.62 17.76 18.56
CA ALA A 283 1.46 16.31 18.45
C ALA A 283 1.55 15.66 19.84
N ALA A 284 0.47 15.76 20.60
CA ALA A 284 0.19 14.91 21.75
C ALA A 284 -0.94 13.93 21.42
#